data_AF-A0A948C7Y3-F1
#
_entry.id   AF-A0A948C7Y3-F1
#
_cell.length_a   1.000
_cell.length_b   1.000
_cell.length_c   1.000
_cell.angle_alpha   90.00
_cell.angle_beta   90.00
_cell.angle_gamma   90.00
#
_symmetry.space_group_name_H-M   'P 1'
#
loop_
_entity.id
_entity.type
_entity.pdbx_description
1 polymer ?
#
loop_
_entity_poly.entity_id
_entity_poly.type
_entity_poly.pdbx_seq_one_letter_code
_entity_poly.pdbx_strand_id
1 'polypeptide(L)'
;MKYKVKTKHTCPLKIGRREDTKWQRFSSVPPCLCASVPVFIALMFLFLTPSYAKTKTTRDPNKAPVERRIFLKSYRGTLDEGHIIENVPFYKQEKRNYCGPTVLSMVLNYWDEDKVFTQEEIVKDIFDQNVEITNNSKMVFYPYDNDFYVRSFNGDMEKLKNLIREKIPVIILQRVVGKIVNKGHYRVVVGYDDVQKVMIINDPWFGENLAISYNVFSELWAFGKELNKNNWALVILPKEKGRILDKLAVKESAVTYHNIATALYSRSRISEAIKQWQKAIEISPEEVTFFYCVSYAYIQEEDYGEAIRYGKLAVELDDNNSFAYDTLGWAYYKKGMLKEALQKLEKATQLSPKIEFIKNHYNIVAEEISK
;
A
#
# COMPACT_ATOMS: atom_id res chain seq x y z
N MET A 1 40.36 -4.76 32.59
CA MET A 1 39.21 -5.69 32.63
C MET A 1 37.93 -4.86 32.84
N LYS A 2 36.79 -5.23 32.23
CA LYS A 2 35.46 -4.59 32.38
C LYS A 2 35.37 -3.07 32.10
N TYR A 3 34.98 -2.70 30.88
CA TYR A 3 34.20 -1.46 30.64
C TYR A 3 32.70 -1.79 30.59
N LYS A 4 31.85 -0.85 31.01
CA LYS A 4 30.39 -1.05 31.11
C LYS A 4 29.69 -0.68 29.79
N VAL A 5 28.82 -1.55 29.29
CA VAL A 5 27.95 -1.25 28.14
C VAL A 5 26.62 -0.65 28.62
N LYS A 6 26.42 0.64 28.31
CA LYS A 6 25.15 1.38 28.19
C LYS A 6 25.44 2.48 27.13
N THR A 7 24.55 2.88 26.23
CA THR A 7 23.07 2.81 26.21
C THR A 7 22.50 2.28 24.89
N LYS A 8 21.24 1.79 24.90
CA LYS A 8 20.45 1.67 23.66
C LYS A 8 20.13 3.07 23.13
N HIS A 9 20.36 3.33 21.85
CA HIS A 9 19.83 4.51 21.17
C HIS A 9 18.60 4.12 20.33
N THR A 10 17.48 4.80 20.57
CA THR A 10 16.20 4.57 19.89
C THR A 10 16.06 5.51 18.69
N CYS A 11 15.56 4.99 17.56
CA CYS A 11 15.28 5.77 16.35
C CYS A 11 14.37 7.00 16.64
N PRO A 12 14.78 8.23 16.29
CA PRO A 12 14.05 9.45 16.64
C PRO A 12 13.00 9.85 15.58
N LEU A 13 11.96 9.02 15.38
CA LEU A 13 10.80 9.37 14.54
C LEU A 13 9.59 9.81 15.39
N LYS A 14 9.44 11.13 15.56
CA LYS A 14 8.23 11.82 16.06
C LYS A 14 8.00 13.10 15.25
N ILE A 15 6.76 13.39 14.88
CA ILE A 15 6.40 14.44 13.89
C ILE A 15 5.29 15.36 14.45
N GLY A 16 5.36 16.67 14.17
CA GLY A 16 4.49 17.75 14.71
C GLY A 16 4.25 18.92 13.75
N ARG A 17 3.50 19.96 14.16
CA ARG A 17 2.88 21.03 13.31
C ARG A 17 3.82 22.07 12.66
N ARG A 18 3.46 22.78 11.57
CA ARG A 18 2.19 22.91 10.78
C ARG A 18 2.45 23.15 9.25
N GLU A 19 1.38 23.30 8.47
CA GLU A 19 1.24 23.88 7.10
C GLU A 19 2.19 25.08 6.79
N ASP A 20 2.62 25.35 5.54
CA ASP A 20 1.80 26.00 4.48
C ASP A 20 2.16 25.59 3.01
N THR A 21 1.64 26.29 2.00
CA THR A 21 1.11 25.72 0.74
C THR A 21 1.90 25.94 -0.58
N LYS A 22 1.56 25.06 -1.56
CA LYS A 22 1.69 25.12 -3.05
C LYS A 22 2.86 24.36 -3.74
N TRP A 23 2.44 23.57 -4.75
CA TRP A 23 3.14 23.07 -5.96
C TRP A 23 3.82 21.67 -5.98
N GLN A 24 3.82 21.13 -7.22
CA GLN A 24 4.62 20.03 -7.82
C GLN A 24 4.15 18.56 -7.68
N ARG A 25 4.86 17.67 -8.39
CA ARG A 25 4.34 16.49 -9.11
C ARG A 25 4.63 15.15 -8.40
N PHE A 26 3.92 14.10 -8.84
CA PHE A 26 4.12 12.67 -8.55
C PHE A 26 3.98 12.23 -7.08
N SER A 27 2.77 11.78 -6.75
CA SER A 27 2.51 10.54 -5.98
C SER A 27 3.46 10.16 -4.83
N SER A 28 3.68 11.07 -3.87
CA SER A 28 4.06 10.72 -2.50
C SER A 28 3.20 11.53 -1.52
N VAL A 29 2.71 10.90 -0.44
CA VAL A 29 1.67 11.49 0.44
C VAL A 29 2.08 11.47 1.92
N PRO A 30 2.66 12.58 2.42
CA PRO A 30 2.81 12.90 3.84
C PRO A 30 1.80 14.01 4.26
N PRO A 31 1.89 14.63 5.45
CA PRO A 31 2.17 14.09 6.78
C PRO A 31 1.04 14.42 7.80
N CYS A 32 1.00 13.73 8.94
CA CYS A 32 0.19 14.15 10.09
C CYS A 32 0.95 15.15 10.99
N LEU A 33 0.21 16.06 11.62
CA LEU A 33 0.73 17.27 12.26
C LEU A 33 -0.14 17.64 13.50
N CYS A 34 0.41 17.68 14.74
CA CYS A 34 -0.34 18.21 15.90
C CYS A 34 0.50 18.84 17.05
N ALA A 35 -0.02 19.96 17.59
CA ALA A 35 0.30 20.73 18.81
C ALA A 35 -0.69 21.93 18.83
N SER A 36 -1.12 22.59 19.92
CA SER A 36 -1.12 22.41 21.40
C SER A 36 -2.30 23.30 21.93
N VAL A 37 -2.63 23.61 23.20
CA VAL A 37 -2.07 23.55 24.58
C VAL A 37 -3.26 23.30 25.59
N PRO A 38 -3.12 23.26 26.94
CA PRO A 38 -4.13 22.64 27.85
C PRO A 38 -5.01 23.62 28.66
N VAL A 39 -5.96 23.10 29.46
CA VAL A 39 -6.24 23.47 30.88
C VAL A 39 -7.22 22.47 31.56
N PHE A 40 -7.34 22.55 32.89
CA PHE A 40 -7.81 21.56 33.89
C PHE A 40 -9.33 21.37 34.11
N ILE A 41 -9.64 20.22 34.79
CA ILE A 41 -10.71 19.98 35.80
C ILE A 41 -12.12 19.47 35.40
N ALA A 42 -12.62 18.65 36.32
CA ALA A 42 -13.85 17.84 36.48
C ALA A 42 -15.22 18.56 36.18
N LEU A 43 -16.40 17.91 36.19
CA LEU A 43 -16.96 16.99 37.20
C LEU A 43 -18.14 16.14 36.66
N MET A 44 -18.72 15.27 37.51
CA MET A 44 -19.92 14.47 37.25
C MET A 44 -21.18 15.33 37.06
N PHE A 45 -22.18 14.83 36.32
CA PHE A 45 -23.57 14.76 36.79
C PHE A 45 -24.38 13.68 36.03
N LEU A 46 -25.51 13.24 36.59
CA LEU A 46 -26.34 12.13 36.10
C LEU A 46 -27.62 12.61 35.39
N PHE A 47 -28.24 11.69 34.65
CA PHE A 47 -29.65 11.66 34.20
C PHE A 47 -30.19 12.86 33.39
N LEU A 48 -30.64 12.58 32.16
CA LEU A 48 -32.07 12.38 31.86
C LEU A 48 -32.29 11.92 30.41
N THR A 49 -33.24 11.02 30.19
CA THR A 49 -33.65 10.56 28.85
C THR A 49 -34.92 11.27 28.38
N PRO A 50 -34.95 11.79 27.13
CA PRO A 50 -36.20 11.94 26.39
C PRO A 50 -36.44 10.73 25.48
N SER A 51 -37.65 10.17 25.53
CA SER A 51 -38.12 9.18 24.55
C SER A 51 -38.24 9.82 23.17
N TYR A 52 -37.79 9.13 22.11
CA TYR A 52 -38.10 9.48 20.72
C TYR A 52 -38.88 8.37 20.04
N ALA A 53 -40.05 8.72 19.51
CA ALA A 53 -41.05 7.77 19.05
C ALA A 53 -40.65 7.03 17.76
N LYS A 54 -41.08 5.76 17.64
CA LYS A 54 -40.96 4.97 16.41
C LYS A 54 -41.89 5.51 15.31
N THR A 55 -41.43 6.45 14.50
CA THR A 55 -42.13 6.84 13.27
C THR A 55 -42.06 5.71 12.24
N LYS A 56 -43.20 5.06 11.98
CA LYS A 56 -43.34 4.12 10.85
C LYS A 56 -43.24 4.88 9.53
N THR A 57 -42.03 5.03 9.00
CA THR A 57 -41.81 5.55 7.65
C THR A 57 -42.19 4.48 6.63
N THR A 58 -43.26 4.73 5.87
CA THR A 58 -43.61 3.94 4.70
C THR A 58 -42.50 4.07 3.66
N ARG A 59 -41.89 2.95 3.27
CA ARG A 59 -40.81 2.94 2.28
C ARG A 59 -41.41 3.05 0.88
N ASP A 60 -41.34 4.24 0.32
CA ASP A 60 -41.44 4.49 -1.12
C ASP A 60 -40.47 3.57 -1.89
N PRO A 61 -40.95 2.65 -2.74
CA PRO A 61 -40.10 1.68 -3.43
C PRO A 61 -39.13 2.34 -4.43
N ASN A 62 -39.47 3.52 -4.96
CA ASN A 62 -38.62 4.26 -5.88
C ASN A 62 -37.49 5.02 -5.16
N LYS A 63 -37.61 5.23 -3.84
CA LYS A 63 -36.53 5.71 -2.95
C LYS A 63 -35.62 4.58 -2.46
N ALA A 64 -35.37 3.58 -3.30
CA ALA A 64 -34.25 2.67 -3.13
C ALA A 64 -32.94 3.49 -2.97
N PRO A 65 -32.12 3.24 -1.92
CA PRO A 65 -30.82 3.89 -1.75
C PRO A 65 -29.94 3.74 -2.99
N VAL A 66 -29.04 4.70 -3.25
CA VAL A 66 -28.22 4.77 -4.48
C VAL A 66 -27.42 3.47 -4.69
N GLU A 67 -26.97 2.87 -3.59
CA GLU A 67 -26.26 1.60 -3.52
C GLU A 67 -27.10 0.44 -4.10
N ARG A 68 -28.43 0.45 -3.92
CA ARG A 68 -29.36 -0.54 -4.50
C ARG A 68 -29.66 -0.32 -5.98
N ARG A 69 -29.30 0.83 -6.56
CA ARG A 69 -29.44 1.11 -7.99
C ARG A 69 -28.18 0.73 -8.78
N ILE A 70 -27.04 0.56 -8.10
CA ILE A 70 -25.73 0.25 -8.71
C ILE A 70 -25.43 -1.25 -8.68
N PHE A 71 -25.87 -1.97 -7.64
CA PHE A 71 -25.66 -3.41 -7.51
C PHE A 71 -26.96 -4.19 -7.72
N LEU A 72 -26.98 -5.06 -8.74
CA LEU A 72 -28.00 -6.09 -8.86
C LEU A 72 -27.69 -7.20 -7.83
N LYS A 73 -28.58 -7.35 -6.83
CA LYS A 73 -28.44 -8.38 -5.79
C LYS A 73 -28.83 -9.76 -6.33
N SER A 74 -27.96 -10.75 -6.08
CA SER A 74 -27.97 -12.07 -6.73
C SER A 74 -27.96 -11.94 -8.25
N TYR A 75 -26.78 -12.09 -8.86
CA TYR A 75 -26.68 -12.33 -10.30
C TYR A 75 -27.53 -13.56 -10.70
N ARG A 76 -28.23 -13.46 -11.83
CA ARG A 76 -29.13 -14.49 -12.39
C ARG A 76 -29.10 -14.52 -13.93
N GLY A 77 -27.95 -14.19 -14.52
CA GLY A 77 -27.73 -14.41 -15.95
C GLY A 77 -27.41 -15.88 -16.23
N THR A 78 -27.27 -16.21 -17.51
CA THR A 78 -27.05 -17.57 -18.02
C THR A 78 -25.57 -17.98 -18.08
N LEU A 79 -24.64 -17.01 -18.01
CA LEU A 79 -23.20 -17.20 -18.22
C LEU A 79 -22.80 -17.73 -19.62
N ASP A 80 -23.69 -17.66 -20.62
CA ASP A 80 -23.41 -18.15 -22.00
C ASP A 80 -22.12 -17.54 -22.60
N GLU A 81 -21.90 -16.25 -22.35
CA GLU A 81 -20.63 -15.54 -22.61
C GLU A 81 -20.03 -15.02 -21.29
N GLY A 82 -19.99 -15.86 -20.26
CA GLY A 82 -19.55 -15.49 -18.91
C GLY A 82 -18.56 -16.45 -18.28
N HIS A 83 -18.10 -16.09 -17.09
CA HIS A 83 -17.45 -17.03 -16.17
C HIS A 83 -17.66 -16.53 -14.73
N ILE A 84 -17.87 -17.46 -13.80
CA ILE A 84 -17.89 -17.19 -12.36
C ILE A 84 -17.02 -18.22 -11.65
N ILE A 85 -16.20 -17.76 -10.71
CA ILE A 85 -15.37 -18.61 -9.87
C ILE A 85 -16.24 -19.07 -8.71
N GLU A 86 -16.74 -20.29 -8.83
CA GLU A 86 -17.44 -20.99 -7.76
C GLU A 86 -16.51 -21.17 -6.54
N ASN A 87 -17.11 -21.24 -5.35
CA ASN A 87 -16.43 -21.56 -4.08
C ASN A 87 -15.39 -20.54 -3.57
N VAL A 88 -15.28 -19.32 -4.13
CA VAL A 88 -14.59 -18.21 -3.44
C VAL A 88 -15.38 -17.85 -2.18
N PRO A 89 -14.85 -18.07 -0.96
CA PRO A 89 -15.64 -17.93 0.26
C PRO A 89 -15.98 -16.46 0.52
N PHE A 90 -17.23 -16.21 0.93
CA PHE A 90 -17.68 -14.86 1.30
C PHE A 90 -17.63 -14.63 2.82
N TYR A 91 -16.90 -13.59 3.21
CA TYR A 91 -16.93 -13.04 4.56
C TYR A 91 -17.43 -11.60 4.55
N LYS A 92 -18.26 -11.24 5.52
CA LYS A 92 -18.65 -9.84 5.75
C LYS A 92 -17.61 -9.17 6.64
N GLN A 93 -17.27 -7.91 6.38
CA GLN A 93 -16.34 -7.18 7.26
C GLN A 93 -16.91 -7.06 8.68
N GLU A 94 -16.13 -7.47 9.67
CA GLU A 94 -16.55 -7.49 11.08
C GLU A 94 -16.64 -6.08 11.67
N LYS A 95 -15.68 -5.22 11.29
CA LYS A 95 -15.46 -3.90 11.90
C LYS A 95 -15.30 -2.83 10.81
N ARG A 96 -15.28 -1.56 11.21
CA ARG A 96 -15.11 -0.43 10.28
C ARG A 96 -13.72 -0.50 9.63
N ASN A 97 -13.61 -0.09 8.37
CA ASN A 97 -12.38 -0.10 7.57
C ASN A 97 -11.72 -1.49 7.32
N TYR A 98 -12.32 -2.60 7.79
CA TYR A 98 -11.78 -3.96 7.63
C TYR A 98 -11.92 -4.56 6.22
N CYS A 99 -12.27 -3.78 5.19
CA CYS A 99 -12.42 -4.32 3.83
C CYS A 99 -11.12 -4.93 3.29
N GLY A 100 -9.95 -4.40 3.65
CA GLY A 100 -8.64 -5.00 3.35
C GLY A 100 -8.45 -6.40 3.97
N PRO A 101 -8.49 -6.54 5.31
CA PRO A 101 -8.48 -7.85 5.98
C PRO A 101 -9.52 -8.84 5.45
N THR A 102 -10.73 -8.35 5.12
CA THR A 102 -11.82 -9.22 4.65
C THR A 102 -11.53 -9.80 3.26
N VAL A 103 -11.10 -9.01 2.28
CA VAL A 103 -10.82 -9.55 0.93
C VAL A 103 -9.57 -10.43 0.91
N LEU A 104 -8.60 -10.19 1.80
CA LEU A 104 -7.47 -11.11 1.97
C LEU A 104 -7.95 -12.45 2.53
N SER A 105 -8.79 -12.45 3.56
CA SER A 105 -9.42 -13.67 4.10
C SER A 105 -10.18 -14.44 3.01
N MET A 106 -10.98 -13.76 2.18
CA MET A 106 -11.69 -14.39 1.04
C MET A 106 -10.74 -15.08 0.04
N VAL A 107 -9.63 -14.43 -0.33
CA VAL A 107 -8.75 -14.92 -1.42
C VAL A 107 -7.67 -15.88 -0.93
N LEU A 108 -7.26 -15.80 0.34
CA LEU A 108 -6.32 -16.74 0.95
C LEU A 108 -7.01 -18.08 1.24
N ASN A 109 -8.19 -18.05 1.87
CA ASN A 109 -8.99 -19.26 2.16
C ASN A 109 -9.61 -19.91 0.91
N TYR A 110 -9.44 -19.32 -0.28
CA TYR A 110 -9.77 -19.94 -1.57
C TYR A 110 -8.61 -20.79 -2.13
N TRP A 111 -7.38 -20.54 -1.67
CA TRP A 111 -6.17 -21.19 -2.20
C TRP A 111 -5.48 -22.14 -1.23
N ASP A 112 -5.75 -22.00 0.06
CA ASP A 112 -5.13 -22.76 1.16
C ASP A 112 -6.25 -23.32 2.04
N GLU A 113 -6.42 -24.65 2.01
CA GLU A 113 -7.43 -25.38 2.78
C GLU A 113 -6.87 -25.85 4.14
N ASP A 114 -5.54 -25.91 4.28
CA ASP A 114 -4.85 -26.37 5.50
C ASP A 114 -4.78 -25.24 6.56
N LYS A 115 -4.77 -23.98 6.14
CA LYS A 115 -4.63 -22.80 7.01
C LYS A 115 -5.75 -21.79 6.82
N VAL A 116 -6.55 -21.59 7.87
CA VAL A 116 -7.59 -20.55 7.91
C VAL A 116 -6.96 -19.18 8.23
N PHE A 117 -7.20 -18.19 7.36
CA PHE A 117 -6.80 -16.80 7.57
C PHE A 117 -7.99 -15.96 8.04
N THR A 118 -8.02 -15.57 9.32
CA THR A 118 -9.13 -14.77 9.89
C THR A 118 -8.89 -13.26 9.77
N GLN A 119 -9.96 -12.44 9.75
CA GLN A 119 -9.83 -10.97 9.75
C GLN A 119 -9.05 -10.47 10.99
N GLU A 120 -9.29 -11.09 12.16
CA GLU A 120 -8.62 -10.73 13.42
C GLU A 120 -7.14 -11.11 13.48
N GLU A 121 -6.66 -12.02 12.62
CA GLU A 121 -5.24 -12.29 12.46
C GLU A 121 -4.61 -11.34 11.44
N ILE A 122 -5.17 -11.28 10.24
CA ILE A 122 -4.66 -10.45 9.14
C ILE A 122 -4.51 -8.98 9.59
N VAL A 123 -5.49 -8.44 10.32
CA VAL A 123 -5.49 -7.04 10.78
C VAL A 123 -4.29 -6.69 11.67
N LYS A 124 -3.71 -7.65 12.40
CA LYS A 124 -2.55 -7.42 13.28
C LYS A 124 -1.31 -6.93 12.51
N ASP A 125 -1.18 -7.37 11.25
CA ASP A 125 -0.04 -7.06 10.38
C ASP A 125 -0.27 -5.91 9.40
N ILE A 126 -1.52 -5.69 8.95
CA ILE A 126 -1.83 -4.80 7.82
C ILE A 126 -2.47 -3.47 8.17
N PHE A 127 -2.90 -3.28 9.43
CA PHE A 127 -3.68 -2.13 9.85
C PHE A 127 -2.83 -1.13 10.64
N ASP A 128 -2.76 0.11 10.19
CA ASP A 128 -2.13 1.17 11.00
C ASP A 128 -3.11 1.64 12.08
N GLN A 129 -2.81 1.31 13.34
CA GLN A 129 -3.64 1.65 14.50
C GLN A 129 -3.78 3.18 14.71
N ASN A 130 -2.89 3.99 14.14
CA ASN A 130 -2.93 5.46 14.27
C ASN A 130 -3.85 6.13 13.24
N VAL A 131 -4.14 5.45 12.13
CA VAL A 131 -4.85 6.02 10.96
C VAL A 131 -6.11 5.23 10.58
N GLU A 132 -6.28 4.02 11.12
CA GLU A 132 -7.35 3.05 10.83
C GLU A 132 -7.48 2.67 9.34
N ILE A 133 -6.36 2.60 8.59
CA ILE A 133 -6.35 2.35 7.14
C ILE A 133 -5.38 1.21 6.79
N THR A 134 -5.73 0.47 5.73
CA THR A 134 -4.87 -0.54 5.10
C THR A 134 -4.35 -0.04 3.75
N ASN A 135 -3.03 0.14 3.66
CA ASN A 135 -2.36 0.60 2.44
C ASN A 135 -2.07 -0.55 1.47
N ASN A 136 -2.06 -0.29 0.16
CA ASN A 136 -1.83 -1.30 -0.88
C ASN A 136 -0.52 -2.08 -0.66
N SER A 137 0.53 -1.44 -0.14
CA SER A 137 1.81 -2.11 0.18
C SER A 137 1.67 -3.23 1.22
N LYS A 138 0.78 -3.06 2.22
CA LYS A 138 0.45 -4.10 3.20
C LYS A 138 -0.41 -5.21 2.58
N MET A 139 -1.32 -4.87 1.66
CA MET A 139 -2.11 -5.84 0.90
C MET A 139 -1.24 -6.75 0.00
N VAL A 140 -0.17 -6.20 -0.59
CA VAL A 140 0.82 -6.99 -1.35
C VAL A 140 1.71 -7.82 -0.41
N PHE A 141 2.21 -7.21 0.66
CA PHE A 141 3.20 -7.86 1.52
C PHE A 141 2.63 -9.00 2.37
N TYR A 142 1.43 -8.88 2.94
CA TYR A 142 0.88 -9.92 3.82
C TYR A 142 0.77 -11.31 3.15
N PRO A 143 0.18 -11.46 1.95
CA PRO A 143 0.19 -12.73 1.24
C PRO A 143 1.61 -13.21 0.88
N TYR A 144 2.52 -12.32 0.47
CA TYR A 144 3.93 -12.68 0.23
C TYR A 144 4.61 -13.27 1.48
N ASP A 145 4.36 -12.69 2.65
CA ASP A 145 4.91 -13.14 3.94
C ASP A 145 4.26 -14.43 4.47
N ASN A 146 3.12 -14.82 3.88
CA ASN A 146 2.43 -16.08 4.13
C ASN A 146 2.68 -17.09 2.99
N ASP A 147 3.82 -16.94 2.29
CA ASP A 147 4.35 -17.83 1.27
C ASP A 147 3.62 -17.87 -0.09
N PHE A 148 2.70 -16.94 -0.36
CA PHE A 148 2.02 -16.85 -1.67
C PHE A 148 2.88 -16.11 -2.72
N TYR A 149 2.69 -16.47 -3.99
CA TYR A 149 3.09 -15.64 -5.11
C TYR A 149 2.11 -14.46 -5.25
N VAL A 150 2.64 -13.24 -5.39
CA VAL A 150 1.84 -12.02 -5.45
C VAL A 150 2.25 -11.16 -6.64
N ARG A 151 1.28 -10.55 -7.32
CA ARG A 151 1.55 -9.58 -8.39
C ARG A 151 0.50 -8.48 -8.36
N SER A 152 0.93 -7.24 -8.13
CA SER A 152 0.06 -6.06 -8.25
C SER A 152 0.34 -5.32 -9.56
N PHE A 153 -0.72 -4.92 -10.25
CA PHE A 153 -0.66 -4.49 -11.64
C PHE A 153 -1.67 -3.40 -11.98
N ASN A 154 -1.40 -2.70 -13.08
CA ASN A 154 -2.32 -1.74 -13.69
C ASN A 154 -3.38 -2.53 -14.49
N GLY A 155 -4.62 -2.50 -14.00
CA GLY A 155 -5.70 -3.37 -14.46
C GLY A 155 -6.49 -2.81 -15.63
N ASP A 156 -7.02 -3.74 -16.43
CA ASP A 156 -8.03 -3.50 -17.45
C ASP A 156 -9.03 -4.66 -17.48
N MET A 157 -10.13 -4.48 -18.21
CA MET A 157 -11.24 -5.43 -18.23
C MET A 157 -10.84 -6.80 -18.79
N GLU A 158 -10.02 -6.88 -19.84
CA GLU A 158 -9.66 -8.16 -20.45
C GLU A 158 -8.62 -8.92 -19.63
N LYS A 159 -7.67 -8.24 -18.97
CA LYS A 159 -6.83 -8.89 -17.95
C LYS A 159 -7.66 -9.48 -16.81
N LEU A 160 -8.68 -8.76 -16.33
CA LEU A 160 -9.59 -9.31 -15.32
C LEU A 160 -10.34 -10.53 -15.85
N LYS A 161 -10.99 -10.46 -17.02
CA LYS A 161 -11.71 -11.61 -17.59
C LYS A 161 -10.79 -12.83 -17.79
N ASN A 162 -9.56 -12.62 -18.26
CA ASN A 162 -8.56 -13.68 -18.43
C ASN A 162 -8.16 -14.34 -17.10
N LEU A 163 -7.94 -13.56 -16.04
CA LEU A 163 -7.70 -14.10 -14.69
C LEU A 163 -8.91 -14.91 -14.18
N ILE A 164 -10.12 -14.39 -14.39
CA ILE A 164 -11.35 -15.05 -13.98
C ILE A 164 -11.56 -16.38 -14.72
N ARG A 165 -11.27 -16.45 -16.04
CA ARG A 165 -11.34 -17.69 -16.85
C ARG A 165 -10.42 -18.79 -16.32
N GLU A 166 -9.24 -18.44 -15.83
CA GLU A 166 -8.28 -19.35 -15.18
C GLU A 166 -8.59 -19.63 -13.69
N LYS A 167 -9.79 -19.27 -13.22
CA LYS A 167 -10.25 -19.41 -11.83
C LYS A 167 -9.38 -18.68 -10.80
N ILE A 168 -8.85 -17.51 -11.15
CA ILE A 168 -8.03 -16.66 -10.29
C ILE A 168 -8.87 -15.45 -9.82
N PRO A 169 -9.35 -15.42 -8.56
CA PRO A 169 -10.05 -14.25 -8.03
C PRO A 169 -9.09 -13.08 -7.86
N VAL A 170 -9.58 -11.87 -8.14
CA VAL A 170 -8.73 -10.66 -8.22
C VAL A 170 -9.17 -9.63 -7.18
N ILE A 171 -8.25 -9.22 -6.29
CA ILE A 171 -8.51 -8.11 -5.39
C ILE A 171 -8.34 -6.80 -6.16
N ILE A 172 -9.34 -5.92 -6.09
CA ILE A 172 -9.30 -4.57 -6.67
C ILE A 172 -9.53 -3.51 -5.59
N LEU A 173 -9.00 -2.33 -5.80
CA LEU A 173 -9.33 -1.13 -5.02
C LEU A 173 -10.28 -0.26 -5.85
N GLN A 174 -11.46 0.06 -5.31
CA GLN A 174 -12.45 0.92 -5.98
C GLN A 174 -12.98 2.02 -5.06
N ARG A 175 -13.60 3.05 -5.61
CA ARG A 175 -14.33 4.08 -4.87
C ARG A 175 -15.48 3.45 -4.08
N VAL A 176 -15.73 3.98 -2.88
CA VAL A 176 -16.95 3.67 -2.11
C VAL A 176 -18.18 4.09 -2.91
N VAL A 177 -19.23 3.27 -2.87
CA VAL A 177 -20.54 3.62 -3.43
C VAL A 177 -21.39 4.20 -2.29
N GLY A 178 -21.82 5.46 -2.45
CA GLY A 178 -22.62 6.18 -1.45
C GLY A 178 -21.81 7.13 -0.57
N LYS A 179 -22.35 8.35 -0.39
CA LYS A 179 -21.74 9.54 0.25
C LYS A 179 -20.44 10.05 -0.41
N ILE A 180 -20.18 11.35 -0.24
CA ILE A 180 -19.05 12.05 -0.85
C ILE A 180 -17.77 11.75 -0.04
N VAL A 181 -17.18 10.57 -0.28
CA VAL A 181 -15.99 10.10 0.43
C VAL A 181 -14.99 9.57 -0.60
N ASN A 182 -13.92 10.32 -0.86
CA ASN A 182 -12.84 9.91 -1.76
C ASN A 182 -11.87 8.91 -1.08
N LYS A 183 -12.42 7.85 -0.48
CA LYS A 183 -11.66 6.71 0.05
C LYS A 183 -11.84 5.50 -0.85
N GLY A 184 -10.79 4.70 -0.95
CA GLY A 184 -10.86 3.39 -1.57
C GLY A 184 -11.53 2.35 -0.66
N HIS A 185 -12.06 1.31 -1.28
CA HIS A 185 -12.70 0.15 -0.69
C HIS A 185 -12.27 -1.08 -1.48
N TYR A 186 -11.76 -2.10 -0.81
CA TYR A 186 -11.32 -3.32 -1.48
C TYR A 186 -12.50 -4.25 -1.77
N ARG A 187 -12.47 -4.89 -2.93
CA ARG A 187 -13.46 -5.88 -3.42
C ARG A 187 -12.74 -7.04 -4.07
N VAL A 188 -13.38 -8.21 -4.11
CA VAL A 188 -12.89 -9.35 -4.91
C VAL A 188 -13.73 -9.46 -6.18
N VAL A 189 -13.10 -9.46 -7.34
CA VAL A 189 -13.72 -9.85 -8.61
C VAL A 189 -13.75 -11.37 -8.65
N VAL A 190 -14.94 -11.93 -8.85
CA VAL A 190 -15.19 -13.38 -8.89
C VAL A 190 -15.88 -13.83 -10.18
N GLY A 191 -16.32 -12.90 -11.04
CA GLY A 191 -16.92 -13.29 -12.32
C GLY A 191 -17.13 -12.14 -13.30
N TYR A 192 -17.60 -12.48 -14.49
CA TYR A 192 -18.13 -11.56 -15.49
C TYR A 192 -19.20 -12.24 -16.35
N ASP A 193 -20.03 -11.43 -17.00
CA ASP A 193 -20.99 -11.85 -18.02
C ASP A 193 -20.98 -10.81 -19.14
N ASP A 194 -20.58 -11.20 -20.35
CA ASP A 194 -20.55 -10.34 -21.54
C ASP A 194 -21.94 -10.22 -22.21
N VAL A 195 -22.91 -11.10 -21.96
CA VAL A 195 -24.28 -10.92 -22.45
C VAL A 195 -24.96 -9.78 -21.69
N GLN A 196 -24.82 -9.77 -20.36
CA GLN A 196 -25.38 -8.75 -19.47
C GLN A 196 -24.45 -7.53 -19.30
N LYS A 197 -23.20 -7.60 -19.79
CA LYS A 197 -22.14 -6.59 -19.64
C LYS A 197 -21.91 -6.16 -18.18
N VAL A 198 -21.78 -7.15 -17.29
CA VAL A 198 -21.53 -6.97 -15.84
C VAL A 198 -20.27 -7.68 -15.37
N MET A 199 -19.55 -7.08 -14.42
CA MET A 199 -18.63 -7.79 -13.54
C MET A 199 -19.40 -8.32 -12.34
N ILE A 200 -18.97 -9.46 -11.80
CA ILE A 200 -19.53 -10.10 -10.60
C ILE A 200 -18.48 -10.00 -9.49
N ILE A 201 -18.87 -9.44 -8.35
CA ILE A 201 -17.96 -9.11 -7.25
C ILE A 201 -18.49 -9.56 -5.89
N ASN A 202 -17.55 -9.89 -5.00
CA ASN A 202 -17.78 -10.00 -3.56
C ASN A 202 -17.34 -8.68 -2.90
N ASP A 203 -18.29 -7.97 -2.27
CA ASP A 203 -18.05 -6.73 -1.54
C ASP A 203 -18.21 -6.98 -0.02
N PRO A 204 -17.17 -6.77 0.80
CA PRO A 204 -17.20 -6.99 2.26
C PRO A 204 -18.34 -6.31 3.02
N TRP A 205 -18.94 -5.24 2.46
CA TRP A 205 -20.03 -4.49 3.07
C TRP A 205 -21.40 -4.87 2.47
N PHE A 206 -21.50 -5.01 1.14
CA PHE A 206 -22.78 -5.14 0.44
C PHE A 206 -23.26 -6.59 0.18
N GLY A 207 -22.35 -7.57 0.13
CA GLY A 207 -22.65 -9.00 -0.10
C GLY A 207 -21.79 -9.67 -1.17
N GLU A 208 -22.04 -10.97 -1.37
CA GLU A 208 -21.46 -11.78 -2.44
C GLU A 208 -22.19 -11.65 -3.78
N ASN A 209 -21.53 -12.09 -4.85
CA ASN A 209 -22.10 -12.30 -6.19
C ASN A 209 -22.98 -11.13 -6.69
N LEU A 210 -22.50 -9.91 -6.43
CA LEU A 210 -23.13 -8.66 -6.82
C LEU A 210 -22.75 -8.35 -8.27
N ALA A 211 -23.73 -8.20 -9.15
CA ALA A 211 -23.50 -7.76 -10.51
C ALA A 211 -23.48 -6.23 -10.60
N ILE A 212 -22.47 -5.70 -11.28
CA ILE A 212 -22.26 -4.27 -11.56
C ILE A 212 -21.87 -4.09 -13.03
N SER A 213 -22.51 -3.16 -13.75
CA SER A 213 -22.24 -2.96 -15.18
C SER A 213 -20.82 -2.46 -15.46
N TYR A 214 -20.23 -2.87 -16.59
CA TYR A 214 -18.85 -2.55 -16.96
C TYR A 214 -18.53 -1.05 -16.88
N ASN A 215 -19.47 -0.19 -17.27
CA ASN A 215 -19.31 1.26 -17.23
C ASN A 215 -19.14 1.77 -15.78
N VAL A 216 -20.02 1.36 -14.87
CA VAL A 216 -19.97 1.81 -13.46
C VAL A 216 -18.82 1.14 -12.71
N PHE A 217 -18.51 -0.12 -13.03
CA PHE A 217 -17.31 -0.79 -12.53
C PHE A 217 -16.04 -0.02 -12.90
N SER A 218 -15.90 0.37 -14.17
CA SER A 218 -14.74 1.13 -14.66
C SER A 218 -14.65 2.53 -14.03
N GLU A 219 -15.78 3.24 -13.89
CA GLU A 219 -15.83 4.57 -13.27
C GLU A 219 -15.50 4.55 -11.75
N LEU A 220 -15.89 3.49 -11.04
CA LEU A 220 -15.50 3.27 -9.65
C LEU A 220 -14.05 2.81 -9.50
N TRP A 221 -13.45 2.21 -10.53
CA TRP A 221 -12.06 1.76 -10.51
C TRP A 221 -11.08 2.89 -10.84
N ALA A 222 -11.37 3.71 -11.85
CA ALA A 222 -10.56 4.85 -12.26
C ALA A 222 -10.76 6.09 -11.36
N PHE A 223 -10.56 5.94 -10.04
CA PHE A 223 -10.83 6.99 -9.04
C PHE A 223 -9.56 7.56 -8.39
N GLY A 224 -9.59 8.86 -8.09
CA GLY A 224 -8.52 9.57 -7.39
C GLY A 224 -7.27 9.80 -8.25
N LYS A 225 -6.93 11.07 -8.50
CA LYS A 225 -5.83 11.46 -9.42
C LYS A 225 -4.48 10.81 -9.11
N GLU A 226 -4.20 10.52 -7.84
CA GLU A 226 -2.99 9.82 -7.38
C GLU A 226 -3.29 8.43 -6.75
N LEU A 227 -4.45 8.25 -6.09
CA LEU A 227 -4.71 7.08 -5.24
C LEU A 227 -4.98 5.77 -6.00
N ASN A 228 -5.67 5.82 -7.14
CA ASN A 228 -5.93 4.62 -7.96
C ASN A 228 -5.89 4.92 -9.47
N LYS A 229 -5.04 5.88 -9.86
CA LYS A 229 -4.88 6.42 -11.22
C LYS A 229 -4.77 5.36 -12.32
N ASN A 230 -4.19 4.21 -12.00
CA ASN A 230 -3.85 3.15 -12.95
C ASN A 230 -4.69 1.86 -12.75
N ASN A 231 -5.88 1.95 -12.13
CA ASN A 231 -6.75 0.79 -11.88
C ASN A 231 -6.03 -0.34 -11.10
N TRP A 232 -5.60 -0.09 -9.86
CA TRP A 232 -4.85 -1.10 -9.10
C TRP A 232 -5.65 -2.39 -8.91
N ALA A 233 -4.99 -3.50 -9.22
CA ALA A 233 -5.40 -4.85 -8.90
C ALA A 233 -4.24 -5.62 -8.25
N LEU A 234 -4.59 -6.64 -7.48
CA LEU A 234 -3.69 -7.59 -6.85
C LEU A 234 -4.21 -9.01 -7.11
N VAL A 235 -3.33 -9.84 -7.66
CA VAL A 235 -3.50 -11.29 -7.71
C VAL A 235 -2.60 -11.93 -6.65
N ILE A 236 -3.16 -12.93 -5.97
CA ILE A 236 -2.51 -13.81 -5.02
C ILE A 236 -2.68 -15.23 -5.56
N LEU A 237 -1.61 -16.03 -5.54
CA LEU A 237 -1.58 -17.41 -6.03
C LEU A 237 -0.67 -18.29 -5.14
N PRO A 238 -0.94 -19.59 -5.03
CA PRO A 238 0.08 -20.58 -4.69
C PRO A 238 1.34 -20.45 -5.57
N LYS A 239 2.52 -20.67 -4.99
CA LYS A 239 3.81 -20.36 -5.64
C LYS A 239 4.04 -21.08 -6.96
N GLU A 240 3.63 -22.34 -7.05
CA GLU A 240 3.74 -23.19 -8.23
C GLU A 240 2.85 -22.68 -9.40
N LYS A 241 1.75 -21.98 -9.09
CA LYS A 241 0.83 -21.41 -10.09
C LYS A 241 1.29 -20.05 -10.63
N GLY A 242 2.21 -19.35 -9.97
CA GLY A 242 2.63 -17.97 -10.31
C GLY A 242 3.00 -17.73 -11.79
N ARG A 243 3.61 -18.72 -12.44
CA ARG A 243 3.99 -18.69 -13.88
C ARG A 243 2.81 -18.53 -14.86
N ILE A 244 1.57 -18.71 -14.42
CA ILE A 244 0.40 -18.48 -15.27
C ILE A 244 0.24 -16.99 -15.65
N LEU A 245 0.66 -16.08 -14.77
CA LEU A 245 0.48 -14.64 -14.95
C LEU A 245 1.29 -14.06 -16.11
N ASP A 246 2.40 -14.71 -16.47
CA ASP A 246 3.21 -14.37 -17.63
C ASP A 246 2.45 -14.68 -18.94
N LYS A 247 1.72 -15.80 -18.99
CA LYS A 247 0.85 -16.17 -20.13
C LYS A 247 -0.34 -15.21 -20.27
N LEU A 248 -0.90 -14.77 -19.15
CA LEU A 248 -2.06 -13.85 -19.10
C LEU A 248 -1.69 -12.37 -19.33
N ALA A 249 -0.44 -12.07 -19.71
CA ALA A 249 0.10 -10.73 -19.88
C ALA A 249 -0.04 -9.80 -18.65
N VAL A 250 -0.21 -10.38 -17.46
CA VAL A 250 -0.18 -9.69 -16.17
C VAL A 250 1.30 -9.53 -15.79
N LYS A 251 2.00 -8.63 -16.49
CA LYS A 251 3.47 -8.45 -16.38
C LYS A 251 3.93 -8.15 -14.95
N GLU A 252 5.19 -8.51 -14.67
CA GLU A 252 5.86 -8.07 -13.44
C GLU A 252 5.94 -6.54 -13.38
N SER A 253 6.04 -6.02 -12.16
CA SER A 253 5.94 -4.59 -11.87
C SER A 253 6.94 -4.24 -10.79
N ALA A 254 7.86 -3.33 -11.11
CA ALA A 254 8.85 -2.82 -10.17
C ALA A 254 8.19 -2.22 -8.90
N VAL A 255 6.97 -1.69 -9.02
CA VAL A 255 6.16 -1.20 -7.89
C VAL A 255 5.73 -2.33 -6.95
N THR A 256 5.45 -3.54 -7.45
CA THR A 256 5.18 -4.70 -6.58
C THR A 256 6.42 -5.03 -5.76
N TYR A 257 7.57 -5.17 -6.43
CA TYR A 257 8.84 -5.52 -5.81
C TYR A 257 9.35 -4.46 -4.82
N HIS A 258 9.25 -3.17 -5.17
CA HIS A 258 9.54 -2.06 -4.26
C HIS A 258 8.63 -2.07 -3.02
N ASN A 259 7.32 -2.35 -3.16
CA ASN A 259 6.41 -2.41 -2.02
C ASN A 259 6.76 -3.56 -1.06
N ILE A 260 7.12 -4.73 -1.59
CA ILE A 260 7.59 -5.87 -0.79
C ILE A 260 8.92 -5.51 -0.10
N ALA A 261 9.87 -4.94 -0.84
CA ALA A 261 11.18 -4.54 -0.33
C ALA A 261 11.08 -3.53 0.83
N THR A 262 10.30 -2.46 0.68
CA THR A 262 10.04 -1.46 1.73
C THR A 262 9.35 -2.09 2.96
N ALA A 263 8.49 -3.10 2.76
CA ALA A 263 7.82 -3.82 3.84
C ALA A 263 8.71 -4.87 4.55
N LEU A 264 9.75 -5.39 3.87
CA LEU A 264 10.82 -6.22 4.45
C LEU A 264 11.82 -5.35 5.23
N TYR A 265 12.24 -4.23 4.65
CA TYR A 265 13.16 -3.27 5.25
C TYR A 265 12.60 -2.72 6.56
N SER A 266 11.32 -2.32 6.59
CA SER A 266 10.64 -1.87 7.83
C SER A 266 10.51 -2.95 8.91
N ARG A 267 10.76 -4.23 8.58
CA ARG A 267 10.84 -5.37 9.51
C ARG A 267 12.28 -5.85 9.76
N SER A 268 13.29 -5.04 9.42
CA SER A 268 14.72 -5.39 9.55
C SER A 268 15.18 -6.61 8.74
N ARG A 269 14.41 -7.04 7.72
CA ARG A 269 14.80 -8.13 6.80
C ARG A 269 15.57 -7.57 5.60
N ILE A 270 16.70 -6.91 5.90
CA ILE A 270 17.41 -6.03 4.97
C ILE A 270 17.97 -6.80 3.77
N SER A 271 18.70 -7.89 3.99
CA SER A 271 19.18 -8.82 2.95
C SER A 271 18.08 -9.39 2.02
N GLU A 272 16.82 -9.43 2.44
CA GLU A 272 15.70 -9.78 1.55
C GLU A 272 15.15 -8.55 0.82
N ALA A 273 15.06 -7.40 1.49
CA ALA A 273 14.65 -6.14 0.88
C ALA A 273 15.56 -5.75 -0.30
N ILE A 274 16.88 -5.92 -0.14
CA ILE A 274 17.88 -5.70 -1.19
C ILE A 274 17.55 -6.54 -2.43
N LYS A 275 17.27 -7.84 -2.28
CA LYS A 275 16.92 -8.75 -3.38
C LYS A 275 15.65 -8.34 -4.11
N GLN A 276 14.64 -7.84 -3.38
CA GLN A 276 13.40 -7.38 -4.00
C GLN A 276 13.57 -6.02 -4.70
N TRP A 277 14.34 -5.07 -4.15
CA TRP A 277 14.66 -3.83 -4.90
C TRP A 277 15.58 -4.08 -6.10
N GLN A 278 16.48 -5.08 -6.06
CA GLN A 278 17.27 -5.49 -7.22
C GLN A 278 16.37 -5.97 -8.36
N LYS A 279 15.32 -6.76 -8.09
CA LYS A 279 14.28 -7.08 -9.09
C LYS A 279 13.50 -5.86 -9.59
N ALA A 280 13.29 -4.84 -8.75
CA ALA A 280 12.67 -3.60 -9.19
C ALA A 280 13.59 -2.85 -10.20
N ILE A 281 14.91 -2.86 -9.98
CA ILE A 281 15.92 -2.34 -10.93
C ILE A 281 15.98 -3.16 -12.22
N GLU A 282 15.86 -4.51 -12.15
CA GLU A 282 15.82 -5.37 -13.34
C GLU A 282 14.62 -5.08 -14.26
N ILE A 283 13.51 -4.58 -13.71
CA ILE A 283 12.27 -4.27 -14.44
C ILE A 283 12.19 -2.81 -14.90
N SER A 284 12.69 -1.88 -14.08
CA SER A 284 12.74 -0.44 -14.35
C SER A 284 14.11 0.13 -13.94
N PRO A 285 15.16 -0.08 -14.76
CA PRO A 285 16.51 0.44 -14.49
C PRO A 285 16.60 1.97 -14.55
N GLU A 286 15.57 2.65 -15.06
CA GLU A 286 15.43 4.11 -15.07
C GLU A 286 14.98 4.73 -13.73
N GLU A 287 14.48 3.93 -12.78
CA GLU A 287 13.88 4.42 -11.54
C GLU A 287 14.92 4.57 -10.41
N VAL A 288 15.54 5.76 -10.33
CA VAL A 288 16.55 6.15 -9.32
C VAL A 288 16.18 5.82 -7.87
N THR A 289 14.88 5.83 -7.55
CA THR A 289 14.34 5.43 -6.23
C THR A 289 14.87 4.07 -5.77
N PHE A 290 14.96 3.08 -6.66
CA PHE A 290 15.37 1.74 -6.27
C PHE A 290 16.87 1.66 -5.97
N PHE A 291 17.70 2.43 -6.70
CA PHE A 291 19.14 2.49 -6.47
C PHE A 291 19.48 3.12 -5.12
N TYR A 292 18.89 4.26 -4.75
CA TYR A 292 19.16 4.82 -3.42
C TYR A 292 18.53 3.99 -2.29
N CYS A 293 17.40 3.30 -2.51
CA CYS A 293 16.86 2.35 -1.53
C CYS A 293 17.82 1.17 -1.27
N VAL A 294 18.36 0.55 -2.33
CA VAL A 294 19.39 -0.51 -2.20
C VAL A 294 20.65 0.03 -1.52
N SER A 295 21.10 1.22 -1.93
CA SER A 295 22.24 1.90 -1.30
C SER A 295 22.04 2.10 0.20
N TYR A 296 20.88 2.59 0.64
CA TYR A 296 20.58 2.81 2.06
C TYR A 296 20.45 1.50 2.84
N ALA A 297 19.97 0.43 2.19
CA ALA A 297 19.91 -0.91 2.76
C ALA A 297 21.30 -1.49 3.03
N TYR A 298 22.25 -1.38 2.09
CA TYR A 298 23.64 -1.79 2.31
C TYR A 298 24.33 -0.98 3.43
N ILE A 299 23.92 0.27 3.70
CA ILE A 299 24.38 1.02 4.89
C ILE A 299 23.92 0.35 6.20
N GLN A 300 22.76 -0.32 6.23
CA GLN A 300 22.29 -1.04 7.43
C GLN A 300 22.98 -2.39 7.62
N GLU A 301 23.35 -3.08 6.53
CA GLU A 301 24.15 -4.32 6.57
C GLU A 301 25.66 -4.04 6.78
N GLU A 302 26.04 -2.77 7.00
CA GLU A 302 27.41 -2.24 7.13
C GLU A 302 28.35 -2.45 5.90
N ASP A 303 27.83 -2.90 4.75
CA ASP A 303 28.57 -2.93 3.48
C ASP A 303 28.62 -1.55 2.83
N TYR A 304 29.52 -0.71 3.33
CA TYR A 304 29.80 0.62 2.78
C TYR A 304 30.52 0.55 1.41
N GLY A 305 30.86 -0.65 0.90
CA GLY A 305 31.35 -0.87 -0.46
C GLY A 305 30.20 -0.80 -1.46
N GLU A 306 29.25 -1.73 -1.33
CA GLU A 306 28.06 -1.79 -2.19
C GLU A 306 27.15 -0.58 -1.99
N ALA A 307 27.04 -0.02 -0.78
CA ALA A 307 26.33 1.23 -0.56
C ALA A 307 26.88 2.36 -1.44
N ILE A 308 28.20 2.59 -1.45
CA ILE A 308 28.80 3.63 -2.32
C ILE A 308 28.60 3.30 -3.80
N ARG A 309 28.60 2.01 -4.20
CA ARG A 309 28.35 1.62 -5.59
C ARG A 309 26.94 1.95 -6.05
N TYR A 310 25.91 1.57 -5.29
CA TYR A 310 24.52 1.91 -5.63
C TYR A 310 24.21 3.40 -5.48
N GLY A 311 24.80 4.09 -4.49
CA GLY A 311 24.67 5.54 -4.33
C GLY A 311 25.28 6.34 -5.48
N LYS A 312 26.40 5.86 -6.06
CA LYS A 312 26.97 6.43 -7.30
C LYS A 312 26.03 6.23 -8.48
N LEU A 313 25.56 5.01 -8.72
CA LEU A 313 24.61 4.72 -9.80
C LEU A 313 23.34 5.57 -9.70
N ALA A 314 22.83 5.81 -8.49
CA ALA A 314 21.69 6.70 -8.26
C ALA A 314 21.97 8.16 -8.69
N VAL A 315 23.16 8.68 -8.38
CA VAL A 315 23.58 10.05 -8.75
C VAL A 315 23.96 10.16 -10.24
N GLU A 316 24.46 9.08 -10.85
CA GLU A 316 24.75 8.99 -12.29
C GLU A 316 23.46 8.90 -13.13
N LEU A 317 22.36 8.43 -12.54
CA LEU A 317 21.04 8.30 -13.18
C LEU A 317 20.16 9.56 -13.04
N ASP A 318 20.25 10.28 -11.91
CA ASP A 318 19.58 11.58 -11.70
C ASP A 318 20.47 12.51 -10.85
N ASP A 319 21.22 13.40 -11.52
CA ASP A 319 22.15 14.36 -10.91
C ASP A 319 21.46 15.55 -10.21
N ASN A 320 20.12 15.54 -10.17
CA ASN A 320 19.29 16.48 -9.44
C ASN A 320 18.52 15.80 -8.28
N ASN A 321 18.77 14.51 -8.01
CA ASN A 321 18.09 13.78 -6.95
C ASN A 321 18.72 13.99 -5.55
N SER A 322 18.09 14.79 -4.71
CA SER A 322 18.59 15.05 -3.34
C SER A 322 18.72 13.78 -2.48
N PHE A 323 17.84 12.78 -2.66
CA PHE A 323 17.91 11.51 -1.91
C PHE A 323 19.08 10.62 -2.36
N ALA A 324 19.45 10.64 -3.64
CA ALA A 324 20.64 9.95 -4.14
C ALA A 324 21.93 10.55 -3.57
N TYR A 325 22.06 11.89 -3.60
CA TYR A 325 23.20 12.59 -3.00
C TYR A 325 23.28 12.42 -1.49
N ASP A 326 22.15 12.47 -0.78
CA ASP A 326 22.08 12.22 0.66
C ASP A 326 22.57 10.82 1.00
N THR A 327 22.03 9.80 0.32
CA THR A 327 22.39 8.40 0.58
C THR A 327 23.84 8.11 0.24
N LEU A 328 24.36 8.63 -0.88
CA LEU A 328 25.78 8.49 -1.24
C LEU A 328 26.70 9.20 -0.24
N GLY A 329 26.32 10.40 0.22
CA GLY A 329 27.05 11.13 1.25
C GLY A 329 27.07 10.40 2.59
N TRP A 330 25.93 9.83 2.99
CA TRP A 330 25.80 9.01 4.20
C TRP A 330 26.61 7.70 4.10
N ALA A 331 26.68 7.08 2.92
CA ALA A 331 27.53 5.92 2.66
C ALA A 331 29.03 6.25 2.77
N TYR A 332 29.46 7.40 2.22
CA TYR A 332 30.83 7.89 2.41
C TYR A 332 31.15 8.18 3.89
N TYR A 333 30.24 8.84 4.62
CA TYR A 333 30.41 9.15 6.04
C TYR A 333 30.61 7.87 6.86
N LYS A 334 29.75 6.86 6.63
CA LYS A 334 29.84 5.57 7.33
C LYS A 334 31.11 4.78 7.03
N LYS A 335 31.76 5.05 5.88
CA LYS A 335 33.09 4.53 5.52
C LYS A 335 34.27 5.37 6.07
N GLY A 336 34.01 6.48 6.78
CA GLY A 336 35.02 7.42 7.25
C GLY A 336 35.55 8.38 6.16
N MET A 337 34.94 8.43 4.98
CA MET A 337 35.32 9.31 3.87
C MET A 337 34.68 10.69 4.03
N LEU A 338 35.08 11.41 5.09
CA LEU A 338 34.37 12.61 5.57
C LEU A 338 34.31 13.75 4.53
N LYS A 339 35.37 13.96 3.74
CA LYS A 339 35.41 15.06 2.75
C LYS A 339 34.44 14.80 1.60
N GLU A 340 34.41 13.58 1.10
CA GLU A 340 33.51 13.10 0.07
C GLU A 340 32.06 13.09 0.57
N ALA A 341 31.84 12.69 1.82
CA ALA A 341 30.55 12.74 2.49
C ALA A 341 30.00 14.18 2.54
N LEU A 342 30.79 15.12 3.07
CA LEU A 342 30.40 16.53 3.17
C LEU A 342 30.03 17.10 1.81
N GLN A 343 30.83 16.86 0.77
CA GLN A 343 30.56 17.35 -0.59
C GLN A 343 29.21 16.85 -1.14
N LYS A 344 28.86 15.56 -0.92
CA LYS A 344 27.59 15.03 -1.44
C LYS A 344 26.40 15.50 -0.59
N LEU A 345 26.55 15.60 0.72
CA LEU A 345 25.52 16.12 1.62
C LEU A 345 25.26 17.62 1.40
N GLU A 346 26.30 18.41 1.07
CA GLU A 346 26.15 19.80 0.66
C GLU A 346 25.27 19.90 -0.60
N LYS A 347 25.60 19.16 -1.66
CA LYS A 347 24.79 19.10 -2.89
C LYS A 347 23.36 18.60 -2.61
N ALA A 348 23.16 17.65 -1.70
CA ALA A 348 21.82 17.20 -1.27
C ALA A 348 21.01 18.32 -0.59
N THR A 349 21.62 19.07 0.33
CA THR A 349 20.94 20.21 0.99
C THR A 349 20.69 21.38 0.03
N GLN A 350 21.59 21.64 -0.94
CA GLN A 350 21.37 22.62 -2.01
C GLN A 350 20.16 22.25 -2.89
N LEU A 351 20.03 20.96 -3.25
CA LEU A 351 18.91 20.44 -4.05
C LEU A 351 17.58 20.38 -3.26
N SER A 352 17.61 20.32 -1.93
CA SER A 352 16.39 20.19 -1.10
C SER A 352 16.51 20.86 0.28
N PRO A 353 16.64 22.20 0.34
CA PRO A 353 16.94 22.95 1.59
C PRO A 353 15.79 22.98 2.61
N LYS A 354 14.69 22.26 2.36
CA LYS A 354 13.54 22.10 3.27
C LYS A 354 13.42 20.69 3.87
N ILE A 355 14.24 19.72 3.45
CA ILE A 355 14.18 18.35 3.96
C ILE A 355 15.10 18.22 5.17
N GLU A 356 14.52 18.13 6.37
CA GLU A 356 15.27 18.28 7.63
C GLU A 356 16.25 17.14 7.91
N PHE A 357 15.95 15.90 7.50
CA PHE A 357 16.86 14.77 7.74
C PHE A 357 18.15 14.89 6.91
N ILE A 358 18.09 15.42 5.68
CA ILE A 358 19.26 15.67 4.83
C ILE A 358 20.17 16.73 5.47
N LYS A 359 19.58 17.79 6.04
CA LYS A 359 20.35 18.77 6.84
C LYS A 359 21.00 18.12 8.05
N ASN A 360 20.30 17.23 8.75
CA ASN A 360 20.84 16.55 9.92
C ASN A 360 22.03 15.65 9.55
N HIS A 361 21.97 14.91 8.44
CA HIS A 361 23.13 14.18 7.92
C HIS A 361 24.30 15.13 7.60
N TYR A 362 24.06 16.23 6.88
CA TYR A 362 25.08 17.26 6.61
C TYR A 362 25.73 17.81 7.89
N ASN A 363 24.91 18.21 8.87
CA ASN A 363 25.36 18.80 10.12
C ASN A 363 26.24 17.83 10.93
N ILE A 364 25.86 16.54 11.00
CA ILE A 364 26.65 15.50 11.67
C ILE A 364 28.07 15.42 11.08
N VAL A 365 28.21 15.42 9.75
CA VAL A 365 29.51 15.35 9.08
C VAL A 365 30.31 16.64 9.23
N ALA A 366 29.65 17.81 9.12
CA ALA A 366 30.29 19.11 9.32
C ALA A 366 30.82 19.29 10.76
N GLU A 367 30.04 18.86 11.75
CA GLU A 367 30.47 18.84 13.16
C GLU A 367 31.60 17.83 13.43
N GLU A 368 31.70 16.72 12.69
CA GLU A 368 32.78 15.74 12.87
C GLU A 368 34.10 16.20 12.24
N ILE A 369 34.04 16.89 11.10
CA ILE A 369 35.21 17.52 10.46
C ILE A 369 35.76 18.71 11.28
N SER A 370 34.94 19.29 12.16
CA SER A 370 35.28 20.46 12.98
C SER A 370 35.86 20.13 14.37
N LYS A 371 36.26 18.88 14.61
CA LYS A 371 36.78 18.36 15.90
C LYS A 371 38.22 17.88 15.77
#